data_AF-A0A7T0KM74-F1
#
_entry.id   AF-A0A7T0KM74-F1
#
_cell.length_a   1.000
_cell.length_b   1.000
_cell.length_c   1.000
_cell.angle_alpha   90.00
_cell.angle_beta   90.00
_cell.angle_gamma   90.00
#
_symmetry.space_group_name_H-M   'P 1'
#
loop_
_entity.id
_entity.type
_entity.pdbx_description
1 polymer ?
#
loop_
_entity_poly.entity_id
_entity_poly.type
_entity_poly.pdbx_seq_one_letter_code
_entity_poly.pdbx_strand_id
1 'polypeptide(L)'
;MTTQYVDVTVNKTVNGVNVDGENTGAGAVFEIYECTAQDSGTGYTVADGATPLTGTNALGNAAAETPAITTAGGDANAAAAANGYALQFDPEKQYCAVETKAPAGYMRNPIPTPLDLTTEGTETTRPIYTAKVNNVRDNIFDRLPATGERTMIALLAIGLVLFAGGAAYQLRRKNA
;
A
#
# COMPACT_ATOMS: atom_id res chain seq x y z
N MET A 1 19.00 22.75 -17.27
CA MET A 1 18.61 21.81 -16.20
C MET A 1 19.86 21.11 -15.74
N THR A 2 20.25 21.33 -14.49
CA THR A 2 21.40 20.66 -13.88
C THR A 2 20.83 19.50 -13.09
N THR A 3 21.19 18.27 -13.46
CA THR A 3 20.77 17.09 -12.71
C THR A 3 21.84 16.70 -11.70
N GLN A 4 21.43 16.01 -10.63
CA GLN A 4 22.31 15.44 -9.63
C GLN A 4 21.99 13.97 -9.39
N TYR A 5 22.99 13.19 -9.00
CA TYR A 5 22.78 11.82 -8.59
C TYR A 5 22.44 11.76 -7.10
N VAL A 6 21.38 11.03 -6.77
CA VAL A 6 20.88 10.87 -5.40
C VAL A 6 20.71 9.39 -5.07
N ASP A 7 20.74 9.06 -3.78
CA ASP A 7 20.26 7.77 -3.30
C ASP A 7 18.86 7.96 -2.70
N VAL A 8 18.04 6.91 -2.72
CA VAL A 8 16.69 6.94 -2.17
C VAL A 8 16.45 5.78 -1.22
N THR A 9 15.68 6.03 -0.17
CA THR A 9 15.19 4.99 0.74
C THR A 9 13.68 5.08 0.88
N VAL A 10 12.98 4.00 0.57
CA VAL A 10 11.54 3.89 0.80
C VAL A 10 11.31 3.03 2.04
N ASN A 11 10.87 3.66 3.12
CA ASN A 11 10.51 2.99 4.36
C ASN A 11 9.05 2.55 4.30
N LYS A 12 8.82 1.27 4.58
CA LYS A 12 7.51 0.62 4.46
C LYS A 12 7.02 0.10 5.80
N THR A 13 5.86 0.61 6.20
CA THR A 13 5.09 0.13 7.35
C THR A 13 3.79 -0.52 6.90
N VAL A 14 3.20 -1.29 7.81
CA VAL A 14 1.92 -1.98 7.62
C VAL A 14 1.02 -1.68 8.81
N ASN A 15 -0.23 -1.31 8.57
CA ASN A 15 -1.19 -0.84 9.59
C ASN A 15 -0.61 0.21 10.56
N GLY A 16 0.27 1.08 10.06
CA GLY A 16 0.90 2.15 10.84
C GLY A 16 2.04 1.70 11.75
N VAL A 17 2.42 0.42 11.73
CA VAL A 17 3.49 -0.16 12.54
C VAL A 17 4.54 -0.86 11.67
N ASN A 18 5.73 -1.09 12.22
CA ASN A 18 6.79 -1.80 11.50
C ASN A 18 6.47 -3.30 11.34
N VAL A 19 5.81 -3.87 12.36
CA VAL A 19 5.44 -5.29 12.45
C VAL A 19 3.98 -5.41 12.88
N ASP A 20 3.17 -6.10 12.08
CA ASP A 20 1.75 -6.38 12.33
C ASP A 20 1.53 -7.90 12.36
N GLY A 21 1.53 -8.45 13.57
CA GLY A 21 1.63 -9.89 13.80
C GLY A 21 3.03 -10.39 13.44
N GLU A 22 3.12 -11.29 12.46
CA GLU A 22 4.39 -11.78 11.91
C GLU A 22 4.78 -11.07 10.60
N ASN A 23 3.95 -10.13 10.13
CA ASN A 23 4.15 -9.46 8.84
C ASN A 23 4.86 -8.12 9.03
N THR A 24 5.69 -7.76 8.05
CA THR A 24 6.33 -6.44 7.95
C THR A 24 5.98 -5.80 6.62
N GLY A 25 6.57 -4.64 6.33
CA GLY A 25 6.52 -4.03 5.01
C GLY A 25 7.36 -4.74 3.94
N ALA A 26 7.99 -5.89 4.21
CA ALA A 26 8.84 -6.58 3.23
C ALA A 26 8.07 -7.09 2.01
N GLY A 27 8.71 -7.08 0.84
CA GLY A 27 8.15 -7.56 -0.42
C GLY A 27 7.25 -6.57 -1.16
N ALA A 28 7.10 -5.34 -0.65
CA ALA A 28 6.54 -4.24 -1.41
C ALA A 28 7.51 -3.85 -2.54
N VAL A 29 6.98 -3.47 -3.69
CA VAL A 29 7.77 -3.02 -4.85
C VAL A 29 7.41 -1.59 -5.18
N PHE A 30 8.44 -0.78 -5.39
CA PHE A 30 8.35 0.63 -5.69
C PHE A 30 9.11 0.98 -6.95
N GLU A 31 8.64 2.03 -7.60
CA GLU A 31 9.33 2.74 -8.67
C GLU A 31 9.33 4.23 -8.34
N ILE A 32 10.36 4.95 -8.81
CA ILE A 32 10.49 6.39 -8.55
C ILE A 32 10.15 7.18 -9.80
N TYR A 33 9.23 8.13 -9.67
CA TYR A 33 8.76 8.98 -10.76
C TYR A 33 8.90 10.45 -10.40
N GLU A 34 9.06 11.30 -11.42
CA GLU A 34 8.70 12.71 -11.29
C GLU A 34 7.21 12.82 -10.98
N CYS A 35 6.85 13.70 -10.06
CA CYS A 35 5.46 13.90 -9.64
C CYS A 35 5.12 15.37 -9.44
N THR A 36 3.84 15.67 -9.50
CA THR A 36 3.27 17.00 -9.26
C THR A 36 2.33 16.95 -8.08
N ALA A 37 2.36 17.99 -7.24
CA ALA A 37 1.32 18.17 -6.23
C ALA A 37 -0.04 18.35 -6.93
N GLN A 38 -1.09 17.76 -6.38
CA GLN A 38 -2.45 17.99 -6.88
C GLN A 38 -2.95 19.37 -6.46
N ASP A 39 -3.75 20.01 -7.31
CA ASP A 39 -4.30 21.37 -7.09
C ASP A 39 -5.11 21.50 -5.79
N SER A 40 -5.66 20.40 -5.27
CA SER A 40 -6.38 20.37 -4.00
C SER A 40 -5.46 20.38 -2.76
N GLY A 41 -4.14 20.33 -2.95
CA GLY A 41 -3.13 20.27 -1.88
C GLY A 41 -3.08 18.94 -1.12
N THR A 42 -3.89 17.96 -1.52
CA THR A 42 -4.06 16.67 -0.82
C THR A 42 -3.58 15.51 -1.67
N GLY A 43 -2.28 15.46 -1.98
CA GLY A 43 -1.67 14.32 -2.66
C GLY A 43 -0.76 14.71 -3.82
N TYR A 44 -0.14 13.69 -4.40
CA TYR A 44 0.74 13.79 -5.56
C TYR A 44 0.24 12.87 -6.66
N THR A 45 0.49 13.24 -7.90
CA THR A 45 0.29 12.39 -9.09
C THR A 45 1.60 12.28 -9.85
N VAL A 46 1.82 11.15 -10.53
CA VAL A 46 2.92 11.03 -11.49
C VAL A 46 2.78 12.14 -12.54
N ALA A 47 3.87 12.83 -12.84
CA ALA A 47 3.87 13.91 -13.82
C ALA A 47 3.55 13.37 -15.23
N ASP A 48 2.91 14.18 -16.07
CA ASP A 48 2.52 13.75 -17.41
C ASP A 48 3.74 13.34 -18.24
N GLY A 49 3.67 12.18 -18.89
CA GLY A 49 4.76 11.59 -19.66
C GLY A 49 5.98 11.10 -18.85
N ALA A 50 5.94 11.13 -17.50
CA ALA A 50 7.07 10.66 -16.69
C ALA A 50 7.25 9.15 -16.78
N THR A 51 8.51 8.71 -16.89
CA THR A 51 8.93 7.31 -16.86
C THR A 51 9.64 7.00 -15.54
N PRO A 52 9.64 5.74 -15.08
CA PRO A 52 10.33 5.41 -13.84
C PRO A 52 11.84 5.58 -13.99
N LEU A 53 12.47 6.19 -13.00
CA LEU A 53 13.91 6.38 -12.99
C LEU A 53 14.64 5.06 -12.75
N THR A 54 15.71 4.84 -13.52
CA THR A 54 16.63 3.71 -13.33
C THR A 54 17.95 4.24 -12.82
N GLY A 55 18.39 3.72 -11.68
CA GLY A 55 19.71 4.03 -11.10
C GLY A 55 20.74 2.95 -11.41
N THR A 56 21.59 2.69 -10.41
CA THR A 56 22.63 1.66 -10.44
C THR A 56 22.31 0.51 -9.48
N ASN A 57 23.06 -0.57 -9.59
CA ASN A 57 23.08 -1.62 -8.56
C ASN A 57 23.65 -1.08 -7.24
N ALA A 58 23.51 -1.84 -6.15
CA ALA A 58 23.98 -1.43 -4.82
C ALA A 58 25.50 -1.17 -4.73
N LEU A 59 26.29 -1.73 -5.64
CA LEU A 59 27.73 -1.50 -5.72
C LEU A 59 28.10 -0.25 -6.53
N GLY A 60 27.13 0.37 -7.22
CA GLY A 60 27.32 1.57 -8.03
C GLY A 60 28.14 1.37 -9.31
N ASN A 61 28.38 0.13 -9.74
CA ASN A 61 29.29 -0.17 -10.86
C ASN A 61 28.61 -0.58 -12.16
N ALA A 62 27.29 -0.80 -12.13
CA ALA A 62 26.49 -1.09 -13.31
C ALA A 62 25.08 -0.50 -13.15
N ALA A 63 24.40 -0.26 -14.27
CA ALA A 63 22.98 0.11 -14.26
C ALA A 63 22.15 -0.98 -13.56
N ALA A 64 21.10 -0.57 -12.86
CA ALA A 64 20.13 -1.52 -12.34
C ALA A 64 19.39 -2.21 -13.51
N GLU A 65 19.11 -3.50 -13.38
CA GLU A 65 18.42 -4.28 -14.43
C GLU A 65 16.97 -3.83 -14.63
N THR A 66 16.36 -3.29 -13.58
CA THR A 66 14.99 -2.78 -13.57
C THR A 66 14.91 -1.49 -12.74
N PRO A 67 13.96 -0.59 -13.02
CA PRO A 67 13.72 0.59 -12.17
C PRO A 67 13.07 0.24 -10.81
N ALA A 68 12.60 -1.00 -10.65
CA ALA A 68 11.90 -1.45 -9.46
C ALA A 68 12.87 -1.69 -8.29
N ILE A 69 12.50 -1.18 -7.11
CA ILE A 69 13.17 -1.45 -5.84
C ILE A 69 12.21 -2.21 -4.92
N THR A 70 12.71 -3.23 -4.23
CA THR A 70 11.89 -4.09 -3.37
C THR A 70 12.28 -3.92 -1.92
N THR A 71 11.29 -3.80 -1.03
CA THR A 71 11.53 -3.68 0.39
C THR A 71 11.98 -5.02 0.98
N ALA A 72 12.96 -4.97 1.86
CA ALA A 72 13.43 -6.14 2.61
C ALA A 72 13.52 -5.85 4.11
N GLY A 73 13.50 -6.91 4.91
CA GLY A 73 13.65 -6.84 6.37
C GLY A 73 12.45 -6.23 7.09
N GLY A 74 12.74 -5.42 8.10
CA GLY A 74 11.77 -4.87 9.04
C GLY A 74 11.68 -5.71 10.31
N ASP A 75 11.61 -5.03 11.44
CA ASP A 75 11.41 -5.61 12.77
C ASP A 75 10.76 -4.57 13.70
N ALA A 76 10.62 -4.89 15.00
CA ALA A 76 9.96 -4.00 15.94
C ALA A 76 10.59 -2.59 16.02
N ASN A 77 11.88 -2.46 15.74
CA ASN A 77 12.65 -1.22 15.84
C ASN A 77 12.83 -0.50 14.51
N ALA A 78 12.67 -1.18 13.37
CA ALA A 78 12.90 -0.61 12.05
C ALA A 78 11.85 -1.04 11.02
N ALA A 79 11.39 -0.10 10.19
CA ALA A 79 10.54 -0.41 9.05
C ALA A 79 11.30 -1.26 8.02
N ALA A 80 10.57 -2.04 7.20
CA ALA A 80 11.17 -2.64 6.02
C ALA A 80 11.58 -1.53 5.04
N ALA A 81 12.66 -1.72 4.30
CA ALA A 81 13.20 -0.66 3.44
C ALA A 81 13.60 -1.16 2.06
N ALA A 82 13.37 -0.33 1.04
CA ALA A 82 13.92 -0.50 -0.31
C ALA A 82 14.88 0.66 -0.60
N ASN A 83 16.00 0.37 -1.27
CA ASN A 83 16.98 1.38 -1.61
C ASN A 83 17.18 1.45 -3.13
N GLY A 84 17.25 2.67 -3.65
CA GLY A 84 17.70 2.95 -5.01
C GLY A 84 18.98 3.79 -4.98
N TYR A 85 19.88 3.55 -5.92
CA TYR A 85 21.23 4.11 -5.89
C TYR A 85 21.54 4.92 -7.15
N ALA A 86 22.11 6.11 -6.97
CA ALA A 86 22.50 7.02 -8.05
C ALA A 86 21.38 7.29 -9.07
N LEU A 87 20.18 7.62 -8.60
CA LEU A 87 19.09 8.11 -9.44
C LEU A 87 19.37 9.56 -9.85
N GLN A 88 19.05 9.91 -11.09
CA GLN A 88 19.30 11.25 -11.62
C GLN A 88 18.09 12.16 -11.37
N PHE A 89 18.19 13.08 -10.42
CA PHE A 89 17.15 14.05 -10.07
C PHE A 89 17.46 15.41 -10.69
N ASP A 90 16.42 16.13 -11.10
CA ASP A 90 16.46 17.58 -11.28
C ASP A 90 16.07 18.23 -9.94
N PRO A 91 16.96 19.03 -9.30
CA PRO A 91 16.67 19.67 -8.02
C PRO A 91 15.45 20.61 -8.03
N GLU A 92 15.01 21.07 -9.20
CA GLU A 92 13.83 21.93 -9.35
C GLU A 92 12.51 21.15 -9.43
N LYS A 93 12.58 19.81 -9.45
CA LYS A 93 11.42 18.92 -9.61
C LYS A 93 11.18 18.09 -8.35
N GLN A 94 9.92 17.66 -8.17
CA GLN A 94 9.54 16.74 -7.12
C GLN A 94 9.53 15.30 -7.64
N TYR A 95 9.99 14.37 -6.81
CA TYR A 95 9.96 12.94 -7.09
C TYR A 95 9.14 12.21 -6.03
N CYS A 96 8.51 11.12 -6.43
CA CYS A 96 7.65 10.31 -5.58
C CYS A 96 7.98 8.82 -5.72
N ALA A 97 7.89 8.10 -4.62
CA ALA A 97 7.80 6.66 -4.60
C ALA A 97 6.37 6.22 -4.94
N VAL A 98 6.23 5.42 -5.99
CA VAL A 98 4.97 4.82 -6.44
C VAL A 98 5.00 3.33 -6.11
N GLU A 99 4.07 2.89 -5.28
CA GLU A 99 3.96 1.46 -4.94
C GLU A 99 3.29 0.71 -6.09
N THR A 100 4.02 -0.20 -6.72
CA THR A 100 3.51 -1.03 -7.84
C THR A 100 2.97 -2.36 -7.33
N LYS A 101 3.49 -2.85 -6.19
CA LYS A 101 3.04 -4.07 -5.50
C LYS A 101 3.10 -3.88 -3.98
N ALA A 102 2.03 -4.25 -3.29
CA ALA A 102 1.97 -4.26 -1.83
C ALA A 102 2.67 -5.50 -1.22
N PRO A 103 3.04 -5.46 0.07
CA PRO A 103 3.34 -6.67 0.84
C PRO A 103 2.17 -7.66 0.83
N ALA A 104 2.46 -8.94 1.02
CA ALA A 104 1.43 -9.98 1.04
C ALA A 104 0.40 -9.73 2.15
N GLY A 105 -0.90 -9.77 1.80
CA GLY A 105 -2.01 -9.56 2.74
C GLY A 105 -2.41 -8.09 2.99
N TYR A 106 -1.84 -7.15 2.24
CA TYR A 106 -2.12 -5.71 2.37
C TYR A 106 -2.59 -5.09 1.06
N MET A 107 -3.41 -4.03 1.15
CA MET A 107 -3.83 -3.25 0.00
C MET A 107 -2.73 -2.29 -0.45
N ARG A 108 -2.46 -2.26 -1.75
CA ARG A 108 -1.54 -1.30 -2.37
C ARG A 108 -1.97 0.13 -2.08
N ASN A 109 -1.03 0.98 -1.69
CA ASN A 109 -1.24 2.41 -1.54
C ASN A 109 -1.29 3.03 -2.94
N PRO A 110 -2.43 3.57 -3.39
CA PRO A 110 -2.54 4.13 -4.73
C PRO A 110 -1.93 5.54 -4.84
N ILE A 111 -1.57 6.17 -3.74
CA ILE A 111 -1.12 7.57 -3.70
C ILE A 111 0.42 7.60 -3.79
N PRO A 112 1.00 8.20 -4.86
CA PRO A 112 2.43 8.52 -4.91
C PRO A 112 2.86 9.28 -3.66
N THR A 113 3.92 8.79 -3.01
CA THR A 113 4.43 9.39 -1.78
C THR A 113 5.68 10.22 -2.11
N PRO A 114 5.72 11.51 -1.77
CA PRO A 114 6.86 12.37 -2.09
C PRO A 114 8.13 11.86 -1.39
N LEU A 115 9.25 12.04 -2.07
CA LEU A 115 10.59 11.84 -1.55
C LEU A 115 11.09 13.16 -0.96
N ASP A 116 11.45 13.14 0.32
CA ASP A 116 11.97 14.29 1.05
C ASP A 116 13.48 14.14 1.25
N LEU A 117 14.23 15.24 1.09
CA LEU A 117 15.67 15.24 1.39
C LEU A 117 15.87 15.00 2.89
N THR A 118 16.53 13.90 3.23
CA THR A 118 16.77 13.49 4.62
C THR A 118 18.24 13.52 5.03
N THR A 119 19.15 13.48 4.05
CA THR A 119 20.58 13.60 4.31
C THR A 119 21.19 14.38 3.17
N GLU A 120 21.86 15.48 3.51
CA GLU A 120 22.59 16.30 2.55
C GLU A 120 23.76 15.52 1.94
N GLY A 121 24.04 15.81 0.67
CA GLY A 121 25.24 15.31 0.01
C GLY A 121 26.50 16.00 0.53
N THR A 122 27.65 15.40 0.25
CA THR A 122 28.97 16.02 0.43
C THR A 122 29.76 15.88 -0.86
N GLU A 123 30.99 16.39 -0.89
CA GLU A 123 31.91 16.21 -2.03
C GLU A 123 32.14 14.72 -2.38
N THR A 124 31.94 13.81 -1.43
CA THR A 124 32.19 12.36 -1.62
C THR A 124 30.96 11.49 -1.44
N THR A 125 29.80 12.07 -1.09
CA THR A 125 28.56 11.31 -0.83
C THR A 125 27.37 11.93 -1.52
N ARG A 126 26.47 11.10 -2.06
CA ARG A 126 25.21 11.56 -2.64
C ARG A 126 24.22 11.94 -1.54
N PRO A 127 23.33 12.92 -1.77
CA PRO A 127 22.20 13.18 -0.89
C PRO A 127 21.26 11.97 -0.86
N ILE A 128 20.55 11.78 0.26
CA ILE A 128 19.58 10.70 0.46
C ILE A 128 18.18 11.29 0.62
N TYR A 129 17.28 10.87 -0.27
CA TYR A 129 15.87 11.20 -0.19
C TYR A 129 15.05 10.02 0.35
N THR A 130 14.11 10.30 1.24
CA THR A 130 13.32 9.25 1.90
C THR A 130 11.83 9.44 1.64
N ALA A 131 11.12 8.34 1.42
CA ALA A 131 9.66 8.27 1.46
C ALA A 131 9.21 7.33 2.58
N LYS A 132 8.09 7.64 3.23
CA LYS A 132 7.46 6.77 4.25
C LYS A 132 6.09 6.34 3.77
N VAL A 133 5.94 5.05 3.48
CA VAL A 133 4.73 4.50 2.86
C VAL A 133 4.10 3.47 3.79
N ASN A 134 2.82 3.62 4.09
CA ASN A 134 2.05 2.66 4.87
C ASN A 134 1.05 1.91 3.97
N ASN A 135 0.84 0.61 4.19
CA ASN A 135 -0.37 -0.06 3.72
C ASN A 135 -1.30 -0.42 4.85
N VAL A 136 -2.57 -0.61 4.51
CA VAL A 136 -3.57 -1.17 5.40
C VAL A 136 -3.92 -2.58 4.95
N ARG A 137 -4.39 -3.42 5.88
CA ARG A 137 -4.79 -4.81 5.55
C ARG A 137 -5.82 -4.85 4.44
N ASP A 138 -5.71 -5.90 3.63
CA ASP A 138 -6.71 -6.22 2.62
C ASP A 138 -7.89 -6.95 3.28
N ASN A 139 -8.79 -6.18 3.88
CA ASN A 139 -9.99 -6.68 4.54
C ASN A 139 -11.10 -7.03 3.54
N ILE A 140 -10.81 -7.80 2.49
CA ILE A 140 -11.82 -8.30 1.55
C ILE A 140 -12.93 -9.08 2.30
N PHE A 141 -12.59 -9.75 3.41
CA PHE A 141 -13.57 -10.47 4.24
C PHE A 141 -14.50 -9.55 5.06
N ASP A 142 -14.05 -8.35 5.45
CA ASP A 142 -14.86 -7.36 6.19
C ASP A 142 -15.68 -6.47 5.24
N ARG A 143 -15.44 -6.61 3.94
CA ARG A 143 -16.23 -6.04 2.83
C ARG A 143 -17.23 -7.01 2.23
N LEU A 144 -17.35 -8.23 2.76
CA LEU A 144 -18.61 -8.93 2.58
C LEU A 144 -19.66 -8.05 3.25
N PRO A 145 -20.62 -7.44 2.53
CA PRO A 145 -21.78 -6.89 3.21
C PRO A 145 -22.29 -8.05 4.07
N ALA A 146 -22.36 -7.83 5.38
CA ALA A 146 -23.03 -8.76 6.28
C ALA A 146 -24.44 -8.91 5.72
N THR A 147 -24.65 -9.92 4.87
CA THR A 147 -25.90 -10.13 4.17
C THR A 147 -26.84 -10.72 5.21
N GLY A 148 -27.41 -9.83 6.01
CA GLY A 148 -28.65 -10.02 6.72
C GLY A 148 -28.73 -11.24 7.63
N GLU A 149 -27.67 -11.67 8.32
CA GLU A 149 -27.77 -12.84 9.20
C GLU A 149 -28.88 -12.70 10.25
N ARG A 150 -29.05 -11.51 10.85
CA ARG A 150 -30.12 -11.28 11.82
C ARG A 150 -31.53 -11.24 11.20
N THR A 151 -31.70 -10.60 10.04
CA THR A 151 -33.02 -10.48 9.38
C THR A 151 -33.43 -11.79 8.71
N MET A 152 -32.48 -12.53 8.14
CA MET A 152 -32.70 -13.83 7.52
C MET A 152 -33.05 -14.90 8.57
N ILE A 153 -32.32 -14.94 9.71
CA ILE A 153 -32.67 -15.84 10.82
C ILE A 153 -34.06 -15.48 11.39
N ALA A 154 -34.38 -14.20 11.56
CA ALA A 154 -35.70 -13.78 12.02
C ALA A 154 -36.83 -14.20 11.07
N LEU A 155 -36.65 -14.02 9.75
CA LEU A 155 -37.64 -14.44 8.75
C LEU A 155 -37.79 -15.97 8.67
N LEU A 156 -36.69 -16.73 8.80
CA LEU A 156 -36.74 -18.19 8.88
C LEU A 156 -37.47 -18.67 10.14
N ALA A 157 -37.22 -18.03 11.29
CA ALA A 157 -37.91 -18.35 12.54
C ALA A 157 -39.42 -18.04 12.45
N ILE A 158 -39.80 -16.89 11.88
CA ILE A 158 -41.20 -16.54 11.64
C ILE A 158 -41.86 -17.53 10.67
N GLY A 159 -41.16 -17.91 9.60
CA GLY A 159 -41.63 -18.92 8.64
C GLY A 159 -41.90 -20.28 9.29
N LEU A 160 -41.02 -20.72 10.18
CA LEU A 160 -41.19 -21.95 10.95
C LEU A 160 -42.40 -21.89 11.90
N VAL A 161 -42.59 -20.75 12.59
CA VAL A 161 -43.75 -20.55 13.48
C VAL A 161 -45.06 -20.57 12.69
N LEU A 162 -45.12 -19.87 11.55
CA LEU A 162 -46.29 -19.86 10.67
C LEU A 162 -46.59 -21.25 10.11
N PHE A 163 -45.55 -22.00 9.71
CA PHE A 163 -45.70 -23.36 9.20
C PHE A 163 -46.25 -24.31 10.26
N ALA A 164 -45.67 -24.29 11.47
CA ALA A 164 -46.13 -25.12 12.59
C ALA A 164 -47.56 -24.75 13.03
N GLY A 165 -47.87 -23.46 13.13
CA GLY A 165 -49.20 -22.96 13.46
C GLY A 165 -50.25 -23.36 12.42
N GLY A 166 -49.93 -23.25 11.13
CA GLY A 166 -50.79 -23.67 10.03
C GLY A 166 -51.08 -25.18 10.06
N ALA A 167 -50.06 -26.01 10.30
CA ALA A 167 -50.21 -27.45 10.42
C ALA A 167 -51.12 -27.84 11.61
N ALA A 168 -50.91 -27.23 12.79
CA ALA A 168 -51.73 -27.50 13.98
C ALA A 168 -53.19 -27.06 13.80
N TYR A 169 -53.44 -25.92 13.14
CA TYR A 169 -54.78 -25.44 12.84
C TYR A 169 -55.54 -26.39 11.90
N GLN A 170 -54.89 -26.88 10.84
CA GLN A 170 -55.52 -27.85 9.92
C GLN A 170 -55.84 -29.19 10.60
N LEU A 171 -54.97 -29.68 11.48
CA LEU A 171 -55.24 -30.90 12.24
C LEU A 171 -56.41 -30.73 13.21
N ARG A 172 -56.53 -29.57 13.87
CA ARG A 172 -57.69 -29.25 14.72
C ARG A 172 -59.00 -29.15 13.93
N ARG A 173 -58.97 -28.59 12.72
CA ARG A 173 -60.16 -28.48 11.86
C ARG A 173 -60.64 -29.81 11.30
N LYS A 174 -59.75 -30.81 11.15
CA LYS A 174 -60.14 -32.17 10.74
C LYS A 174 -60.67 -33.03 11.89
N ASN A 175 -60.39 -32.64 13.13
CA ASN A 175 -60.82 -33.34 14.34
C ASN A 175 -62.01 -32.65 15.05
N ALA A 176 -62.59 -31.61 14.43
CA ALA A 176 -63.83 -30.93 14.83
C ALA A 176 -64.86 -31.09 13.72
#